data_AF-A0A093ZK73-F1
#
_entry.id   AF-A0A093ZK73-F1
#
_cell.length_a   1.000
_cell.length_b   1.000
_cell.length_c   1.000
_cell.angle_alpha   90.00
_cell.angle_beta   90.00
_cell.angle_gamma   90.00
#
_symmetry.space_group_name_H-M   'P 1'
#
loop_
_entity.id
_entity.type
_entity.pdbx_description
1 polymer ?
#
loop_
_entity_poly.entity_id
_entity_poly.type
_entity_poly.pdbx_seq_one_letter_code
_entity_poly.pdbx_strand_id
1 'polypeptide(L)'
;MTSFNHYALGSVINWLHTTVGGISPLAPGWREIMVRPVPGGTLTSAEVKYESPYGRIECSWTLEGTKFAMKLEVPPNSTAVVILPDQVHGQEAEGPGQVVGSGTHEFACTFEMGPWPEEIFDPFRAD
;
A
#
# COMPACT_ATOMS: atom_id res chain seq x y z
N MET A 1 12.79 15.71 30.41
CA MET A 1 11.34 15.44 30.40
C MET A 1 11.14 14.11 29.70
N THR A 2 10.75 13.04 30.40
CA THR A 2 10.72 11.69 29.84
C THR A 2 9.39 11.02 30.16
N SER A 3 8.61 10.75 29.13
CA SER A 3 7.40 9.94 29.20
C SER A 3 7.58 8.75 28.27
N PHE A 4 7.24 7.55 28.75
CA PHE A 4 7.36 6.30 28.00
C PHE A 4 6.09 5.94 27.22
N ASN A 5 5.11 6.85 27.16
CA ASN A 5 3.82 6.62 26.51
C ASN A 5 3.40 7.83 25.66
N HIS A 6 4.31 8.32 24.80
CA HIS A 6 4.00 9.33 23.80
C HIS A 6 3.72 8.67 22.45
N TYR A 7 2.52 8.91 21.91
CA TYR A 7 2.11 8.33 20.63
C TYR A 7 2.86 8.91 19.42
N ALA A 8 3.62 9.99 19.58
CA ALA A 8 4.27 10.70 18.47
C ALA A 8 5.16 9.78 17.60
N LEU A 9 5.91 8.88 18.24
CA LEU A 9 6.72 7.88 17.54
C LEU A 9 5.87 6.81 16.83
N GLY A 10 4.63 6.61 17.29
CA GLY A 10 3.64 5.73 16.66
C GLY A 10 3.04 6.28 15.36
N SER A 11 3.36 7.52 14.95
CA SER A 11 2.92 8.10 13.67
C SER A 11 3.33 7.25 12.45
N VAL A 12 4.40 6.46 12.56
CA VAL A 12 4.83 5.47 11.55
C VAL A 12 3.74 4.45 11.20
N ILE A 13 2.79 4.20 12.10
CA ILE A 13 1.67 3.29 11.86
C ILE A 13 0.82 3.74 10.66
N ASN A 14 0.71 5.04 10.39
CA ASN A 14 0.02 5.51 9.19
C ASN A 14 0.70 4.98 7.91
N TRP A 15 2.03 5.01 7.85
CA TRP A 15 2.79 4.48 6.71
C TRP A 15 2.60 2.96 6.56
N LEU A 16 2.52 2.21 7.67
CA LEU A 16 2.19 0.78 7.60
C LEU A 16 0.82 0.51 6.97
N HIS A 17 -0.19 1.33 7.25
CA HIS A 17 -1.52 1.15 6.66
C HIS A 17 -1.57 1.58 5.19
N THR A 18 -1.01 2.76 4.88
CA THR A 18 -1.19 3.41 3.57
C THR A 18 -0.16 2.98 2.53
N THR A 19 1.00 2.48 2.95
CA THR A 19 2.11 2.11 2.04
C THR A 19 2.36 0.62 2.06
N VAL A 20 2.58 0.01 3.23
CA VAL A 20 2.77 -1.45 3.32
C VAL A 20 1.46 -2.19 3.02
N GLY A 21 0.39 -1.86 3.72
CA GLY A 21 -0.96 -2.37 3.44
C GLY A 21 -1.59 -1.76 2.19
N GLY A 22 -1.18 -0.54 1.83
CA GLY A 22 -1.52 0.10 0.57
C GLY A 22 -2.88 0.79 0.51
N ILE A 23 -3.66 0.87 1.59
CA ILE A 23 -5.01 1.49 1.54
C ILE A 23 -5.01 2.92 2.08
N SER A 24 -5.58 3.85 1.31
CA SER A 24 -5.73 5.24 1.74
C SER A 24 -6.99 5.89 1.13
N PRO A 25 -7.57 6.92 1.76
CA PRO A 25 -8.71 7.61 1.20
C PRO A 25 -8.26 8.47 0.00
N LEU A 26 -8.88 8.26 -1.16
CA LEU A 26 -8.70 9.14 -2.33
C LEU A 26 -9.67 10.33 -2.26
N ALA A 27 -10.84 10.13 -1.64
CA ALA A 27 -11.79 11.18 -1.29
C ALA A 27 -12.12 11.15 0.22
N PRO A 28 -12.50 12.29 0.81
CA PRO A 28 -12.92 12.35 2.21
C PRO A 28 -14.01 11.31 2.54
N GLY A 29 -13.83 10.62 3.67
CA GLY A 29 -14.79 9.63 4.15
C GLY A 29 -14.75 8.27 3.43
N TRP A 30 -13.73 7.99 2.60
CA TRP A 30 -13.49 6.66 1.99
C TRP A 30 -14.54 6.19 0.97
N ARG A 31 -15.25 7.13 0.34
CA ARG A 31 -16.11 6.81 -0.81
C ARG A 31 -15.28 6.38 -2.03
N GLU A 32 -14.11 7.00 -2.20
CA GLU A 32 -13.10 6.62 -3.18
C GLU A 32 -11.83 6.23 -2.44
N ILE A 33 -11.29 5.07 -2.80
CA ILE A 33 -10.19 4.41 -2.09
C ILE A 33 -8.99 4.33 -3.05
N MET A 34 -7.81 4.69 -2.58
CA MET A 34 -6.56 4.36 -3.26
C MET A 34 -6.03 3.05 -2.68
N VAL A 35 -5.71 2.10 -3.55
CA VAL A 35 -5.10 0.80 -3.22
C VAL A 35 -3.80 0.68 -3.98
N ARG A 36 -2.69 0.92 -3.29
CA ARG A 36 -1.32 0.91 -3.84
C ARG A 36 -0.36 0.33 -2.79
N PRO A 37 -0.31 -1.00 -2.63
CA PRO A 37 0.71 -1.63 -1.78
C PRO A 37 2.10 -1.43 -2.40
N VAL A 38 3.09 -1.18 -1.54
CA VAL A 38 4.50 -1.07 -1.93
C VAL A 38 5.29 -2.14 -1.16
N PRO A 39 5.44 -3.36 -1.72
CA PRO A 39 6.30 -4.38 -1.13
C PRO A 39 7.75 -3.90 -1.10
N GLY A 40 8.47 -4.22 -0.04
CA GLY A 40 9.85 -3.77 0.13
C GLY A 40 10.54 -4.36 1.36
N GLY A 41 11.86 -4.22 1.41
CA GLY A 41 12.68 -4.74 2.51
C GLY A 41 12.59 -6.26 2.62
N THR A 42 12.17 -6.75 3.78
CA THR A 42 12.03 -8.18 4.06
C THR A 42 10.58 -8.65 4.11
N LEU A 43 9.63 -7.76 3.79
CA LEU A 43 8.21 -8.08 3.86
C LEU A 43 7.76 -8.81 2.59
N THR A 44 7.38 -10.07 2.76
CA THR A 44 6.82 -10.90 1.69
C THR A 44 5.30 -11.03 1.76
N SER A 45 4.65 -10.41 2.75
CA SER A 45 3.20 -10.34 2.85
C SER A 45 2.77 -9.20 3.76
N ALA A 46 1.53 -8.73 3.58
CA ALA A 46 0.85 -7.88 4.53
C ALA A 46 -0.68 -8.03 4.41
N GLU A 47 -1.38 -7.68 5.49
CA GLU A 47 -2.84 -7.61 5.55
C GLU A 47 -3.23 -6.35 6.33
N VAL A 48 -4.15 -5.57 5.77
CA VAL A 48 -4.67 -4.35 6.38
C VAL A 48 -6.19 -4.32 6.29
N LYS A 49 -6.85 -3.91 7.37
CA LYS A 49 -8.30 -3.73 7.45
C LYS A 49 -8.61 -2.34 7.98
N TYR A 50 -9.60 -1.70 7.41
CA TYR A 50 -10.11 -0.42 7.87
C TYR A 50 -11.64 -0.41 7.88
N GLU A 51 -12.23 -0.11 9.03
CA GLU A 51 -13.67 0.04 9.19
C GLU A 51 -14.08 1.47 8.78
N SER A 52 -14.56 1.62 7.54
CA SER A 52 -15.01 2.90 7.00
C SER A 52 -16.49 3.15 7.28
N PRO A 53 -17.01 4.38 7.06
CA PRO A 53 -18.45 4.65 7.12
C PRO A 53 -19.30 3.81 6.16
N TYR A 54 -18.71 3.26 5.09
CA TYR A 54 -19.38 2.42 4.10
C TYR A 54 -19.25 0.92 4.39
N GLY A 55 -18.43 0.53 5.36
CA GLY A 55 -18.10 -0.85 5.71
C GLY A 55 -16.61 -1.13 5.69
N ARG A 56 -16.24 -2.40 5.85
CA ARG A 56 -14.85 -2.84 5.88
C ARG A 56 -14.19 -2.72 4.51
N ILE A 57 -13.00 -2.12 4.50
CA ILE A 57 -12.02 -2.19 3.42
C ILE A 57 -10.93 -3.14 3.88
N GLU A 58 -10.59 -4.13 3.07
CA GLU A 58 -9.56 -5.13 3.41
C GLU A 58 -8.66 -5.38 2.22
N CYS A 59 -7.34 -5.28 2.43
CA CYS A 59 -6.34 -5.57 1.42
C CYS A 59 -5.33 -6.54 2.01
N SER A 60 -5.08 -7.65 1.32
CA SER A 60 -4.02 -8.59 1.67
C SER A 60 -3.21 -8.93 0.45
N TRP A 61 -1.90 -9.09 0.62
CA TRP A 61 -1.02 -9.49 -0.47
C TRP A 61 0.10 -10.41 0.00
N THR A 62 0.62 -11.19 -0.94
CA THR A 62 1.82 -12.02 -0.80
C THR A 62 2.77 -11.80 -1.97
N LEU A 63 4.06 -11.98 -1.72
CA LEU A 63 5.13 -11.95 -2.70
C LEU A 63 5.98 -13.22 -2.55
N GLU A 64 5.84 -14.14 -3.49
CA GLU A 64 6.58 -15.40 -3.54
C GLU A 64 7.58 -15.38 -4.70
N GLY A 65 8.85 -15.10 -4.37
CA GLY A 65 9.85 -14.79 -5.38
C GLY A 65 9.47 -13.50 -6.10
N THR A 66 9.07 -13.62 -7.37
CA THR A 66 8.61 -12.48 -8.18
C THR A 66 7.10 -12.45 -8.36
N LYS A 67 6.37 -13.40 -7.78
CA LYS A 67 4.91 -13.52 -7.96
C LYS A 67 4.21 -12.73 -6.87
N PHE A 68 3.62 -11.60 -7.25
CA PHE A 68 2.76 -10.82 -6.39
C PHE A 68 1.31 -11.24 -6.58
N ALA A 69 0.59 -11.50 -5.48
CA ALA A 69 -0.84 -11.77 -5.47
C ALA A 69 -1.52 -10.91 -4.41
N MET A 70 -2.66 -10.31 -4.74
CA MET A 70 -3.40 -9.41 -3.86
C MET A 70 -4.89 -9.71 -3.90
N LYS A 71 -5.53 -9.69 -2.73
CA LYS A 71 -6.99 -9.72 -2.56
C LYS A 71 -7.45 -8.40 -1.96
N LEU A 72 -8.52 -7.84 -2.52
CA LEU A 72 -9.11 -6.58 -2.08
C LEU A 72 -10.62 -6.73 -1.86
N GLU A 73 -11.11 -6.32 -0.70
CA GLU A 73 -12.53 -6.15 -0.37
C GLU A 73 -12.87 -4.65 -0.42
N VAL A 74 -13.79 -4.27 -1.31
CA VAL A 74 -14.32 -2.91 -1.41
C VAL A 74 -15.77 -2.90 -0.90
N PRO A 75 -16.11 -2.07 0.10
CA PRO A 75 -17.46 -2.04 0.65
C PRO A 75 -18.49 -1.49 -0.36
N PRO A 76 -19.80 -1.80 -0.19
CA PRO A 76 -20.87 -1.22 -1.00
C PRO A 76 -20.84 0.32 -1.04
N ASN A 77 -21.27 0.91 -2.15
CA ASN A 77 -21.28 2.36 -2.38
C ASN A 77 -19.91 3.05 -2.41
N SER A 78 -18.81 2.28 -2.46
CA SER A 78 -17.45 2.78 -2.66
C SER A 78 -16.82 2.25 -3.95
N THR A 79 -15.77 2.93 -4.41
CA THR A 79 -14.91 2.51 -5.53
C THR A 79 -13.45 2.56 -5.10
N ALA A 80 -12.62 1.74 -5.74
CA ALA A 80 -11.17 1.74 -5.53
C ALA A 80 -10.42 2.01 -6.84
N VAL A 81 -9.35 2.79 -6.74
CA VAL A 81 -8.29 2.93 -7.76
C VAL A 81 -7.14 2.04 -7.32
N VAL A 82 -6.85 1.03 -8.12
CA VAL A 82 -5.84 0.00 -7.84
C VAL A 82 -4.61 0.24 -8.70
N ILE A 83 -3.45 0.32 -8.06
CA ILE A 83 -2.14 0.42 -8.71
C ILE A 83 -1.29 -0.74 -8.18
N LEU A 84 -0.93 -1.66 -9.08
CA LEU A 84 -0.12 -2.82 -8.71
C LEU A 84 1.37 -2.46 -8.64
N PRO A 85 2.18 -3.23 -7.88
CA PRO A 85 3.60 -2.92 -7.66
C PRO A 85 4.45 -2.81 -8.93
N ASP A 86 4.12 -3.56 -9.98
CA ASP A 86 4.80 -3.52 -11.29
C ASP A 86 4.50 -2.23 -12.09
N GLN A 87 3.51 -1.46 -11.66
CA GLN A 87 3.13 -0.18 -12.24
C GLN A 87 3.71 1.00 -11.45
N VAL A 88 4.63 0.75 -10.52
CA VAL A 88 5.24 1.78 -9.69
C VAL A 88 6.75 1.80 -9.92
N HIS A 89 7.28 2.98 -10.22
CA HIS A 89 8.71 3.22 -10.32
C HIS A 89 9.11 4.32 -9.33
N GLY A 90 9.85 3.93 -8.28
CA GLY A 90 10.09 4.80 -7.14
C GLY A 90 8.78 5.13 -6.42
N GLN A 91 8.40 6.42 -6.37
CA GLN A 91 7.13 6.87 -5.78
C GLN A 91 6.02 7.17 -6.79
N GLU A 92 6.32 7.04 -8.09
CA GLU A 92 5.42 7.44 -9.18
C GLU A 92 4.75 6.21 -9.79
N ALA A 93 3.47 6.36 -10.13
CA ALA A 93 2.71 5.33 -10.82
C ALA A 93 2.75 5.55 -12.34
N GLU A 94 2.90 4.47 -13.09
CA GLU A 94 2.77 4.43 -14.54
C GLU A 94 1.30 4.48 -14.96
N GLY A 95 0.65 5.62 -14.72
CA GLY A 95 -0.73 5.88 -15.16
C GLY A 95 -1.77 5.91 -14.04
N PRO A 96 -3.06 6.01 -14.40
CA PRO A 96 -4.14 6.36 -13.47
C PRO A 96 -4.60 5.21 -12.55
N GLY A 97 -4.05 4.00 -12.70
CA GLY A 97 -4.55 2.79 -12.01
C GLY A 97 -5.85 2.23 -12.61
N GLN A 98 -6.22 1.03 -12.18
CA GLN A 98 -7.48 0.37 -12.56
C GLN A 98 -8.59 0.75 -11.57
N VAL A 99 -9.75 1.20 -12.08
CA VAL A 99 -10.91 1.48 -11.25
C VAL A 99 -11.76 0.21 -11.07
N VAL A 100 -12.11 -0.13 -9.84
CA VAL A 100 -13.04 -1.21 -9.49
C VAL A 100 -14.15 -0.73 -8.55
N GLY A 101 -15.33 -1.35 -8.65
CA GLY A 101 -16.46 -1.10 -7.75
C GLY A 101 -16.40 -1.92 -6.46
N SER A 102 -17.51 -1.95 -5.73
CA SER A 102 -17.66 -2.80 -4.54
C SER A 102 -17.55 -4.30 -4.84
N GLY A 103 -17.13 -5.07 -3.86
CA GLY A 103 -17.01 -6.53 -3.94
C GLY A 103 -15.59 -7.00 -3.62
N THR A 104 -15.38 -8.30 -3.78
CA THR A 104 -14.08 -8.95 -3.63
C THR A 104 -13.39 -9.03 -4.99
N HIS A 105 -12.13 -8.59 -5.04
CA HIS A 105 -11.30 -8.56 -6.23
C HIS A 105 -9.98 -9.28 -5.97
N GLU A 106 -9.44 -9.92 -6.99
CA GLU A 106 -8.14 -10.59 -6.96
C GLU A 106 -7.27 -10.04 -8.08
N PHE A 107 -6.01 -9.77 -7.77
CA PHE A 107 -5.02 -9.23 -8.70
C PHE A 107 -3.72 -10.01 -8.57
N ALA A 108 -2.96 -10.05 -9.66
CA ALA A 108 -1.62 -10.61 -9.67
C ALA A 108 -0.75 -9.87 -10.68
N CYS A 109 0.54 -9.77 -10.38
CA CYS A 109 1.55 -9.27 -11.29
C CYS A 109 2.92 -9.91 -11.02
N THR A 110 3.86 -9.66 -11.94
CA THR A 110 5.26 -10.03 -11.72
C THR A 110 5.98 -8.82 -11.16
N PHE A 111 6.51 -8.92 -9.95
CA PHE A 111 7.20 -7.84 -9.26
C PHE A 111 8.55 -8.32 -8.75
N GLU A 112 9.63 -7.72 -9.25
CA GLU A 112 10.97 -7.92 -8.71
C GLU A 112 11.27 -6.84 -7.68
N MET A 113 11.49 -7.26 -6.43
CA MET A 113 11.86 -6.35 -5.37
C MET A 113 13.25 -5.78 -5.65
N GLY A 114 13.34 -4.46 -5.70
CA GLY A 114 14.61 -3.74 -5.84
C GLY A 114 15.54 -3.96 -4.65
N PRO A 115 16.81 -3.51 -4.76
CA PRO A 115 17.76 -3.57 -3.66
C PRO A 115 17.23 -2.79 -2.44
N TRP A 116 17.40 -3.36 -1.24
CA TRP A 116 17.02 -2.72 0.02
C TRP A 116 18.22 -2.57 0.98
N PRO A 117 18.38 -1.43 1.67
CA PRO A 117 17.63 -0.19 1.45
C PRO A 117 17.85 0.31 0.01
N GLU A 118 16.87 1.04 -0.54
CA GLU A 118 17.10 1.79 -1.78
C GLU A 118 18.42 2.56 -1.61
N GLU A 119 19.24 2.66 -2.67
CA GLU A 119 20.45 3.47 -2.59
C GLU A 119 20.05 4.87 -2.14
N ILE A 120 20.39 5.21 -0.90
CA ILE A 120 20.22 6.57 -0.42
C ILE A 120 21.12 7.41 -1.30
N PHE A 121 20.51 8.31 -2.06
CA PHE A 121 21.26 9.37 -2.74
C PHE A 121 22.13 10.05 -1.70
N ASP A 122 23.43 9.76 -1.75
CA ASP A 122 24.43 10.41 -0.94
C ASP A 122 24.98 11.59 -1.76
N PRO A 123 24.55 12.83 -1.48
CA PRO A 123 25.01 14.00 -2.22
C PRO A 123 26.51 14.27 -2.06
N PHE A 124 27.21 13.52 -1.19
CA PHE A 124 28.62 13.71 -0.87
C PHE A 124 29.51 12.53 -1.27
N ARG A 125 28.97 11.51 -1.95
CA ARG A 125 29.77 10.37 -2.41
C ARG A 125 30.60 10.80 -3.62
N ALA A 126 31.89 11.06 -3.38
CA ALA A 126 32.86 11.25 -4.46
C ALA A 126 33.03 9.91 -5.22
N ASP A 127 33.06 10.01 -6.54
CA ASP A 127 33.26 8.95 -7.52
C ASP A 127 34.63 8.24 -7.38
#